data_AF-A0A7S0EAD9-F1
#
_entry.id   AF-A0A7S0EAD9-F1
#
_cell.length_a   1.000
_cell.length_b   1.000
_cell.length_c   1.000
_cell.angle_alpha   90.00
_cell.angle_beta   90.00
_cell.angle_gamma   90.00
#
_symmetry.space_group_name_H-M   'P 1'
#
loop_
_entity.id
_entity.type
_entity.pdbx_description
1 polymer ?
#
loop_
_entity_poly.entity_id
_entity_poly.type
_entity_poly.pdbx_seq_one_letter_code
_entity_poly.pdbx_strand_id
1 'polypeptide(L)'
;RLQESTPAFTARFGKQNFPYLLKNIMCFVECKDETDVAFLGLVVAEFGSDAPEPNKNKAYISYIDSVQLYHKDSCCLRGKEVCSSSTCSDPEGCTRERKEVVRRVLLGYLDAVKKRGFE
;
A
#
# COMPACT_ATOMS: atom_id res chain seq x y z
N ARG A 1 15.45 9.38 -4.06
CA ARG A 1 14.70 10.57 -4.53
C ARG A 1 14.99 11.72 -3.56
N LEU A 2 14.72 12.96 -3.94
CA LEU A 2 14.97 14.14 -3.12
C LEU A 2 13.70 14.97 -3.05
N GLN A 3 13.25 15.32 -1.85
CA GLN A 3 12.18 16.29 -1.65
C GLN A 3 12.80 17.63 -1.27
N GLU A 4 12.50 18.65 -2.06
CA GLU A 4 12.93 20.02 -1.80
C GLU A 4 11.93 20.76 -0.92
N SER A 5 12.41 21.65 -0.06
CA SER A 5 11.59 22.57 0.72
C SER A 5 10.80 23.51 -0.20
N THR A 6 9.55 23.81 0.17
CA THR A 6 8.74 24.80 -0.56
C THR A 6 9.38 26.20 -0.46
N PRO A 7 9.05 27.14 -1.37
CA PRO A 7 9.60 28.49 -1.33
C PRO A 7 9.36 29.20 0.01
N ALA A 8 8.15 29.08 0.57
CA ALA A 8 7.80 29.69 1.85
C ALA A 8 8.60 29.09 3.03
N PHE A 9 8.80 27.78 3.04
CA PHE A 9 9.66 27.12 4.03
C PHE A 9 11.11 27.60 3.90
N THR A 10 11.61 27.63 2.66
CA THR A 10 12.98 28.03 2.33
C THR A 10 13.26 29.47 2.75
N ALA A 11 12.31 30.39 2.53
CA ALA A 11 12.44 31.79 2.92
C ALA A 11 12.52 31.98 4.45
N ARG A 12 11.90 31.07 5.23
CA ARG A 12 11.83 31.18 6.69
C ARG A 12 12.92 30.40 7.42
N PHE A 13 13.31 29.23 6.90
CA PHE A 13 14.18 28.28 7.59
C PHE A 13 15.44 27.90 6.79
N GLY A 14 15.60 28.42 5.57
CA GLY A 14 16.67 28.04 4.65
C GLY A 14 16.31 26.83 3.78
N LYS A 15 17.08 26.62 2.69
CA LYS A 15 16.85 25.49 1.79
C LYS A 15 17.27 24.20 2.48
N GLN A 16 16.36 23.23 2.51
CA GLN A 16 16.63 21.91 3.05
C GLN A 16 16.17 20.83 2.07
N ASN A 17 16.99 19.79 1.95
CA ASN A 17 16.73 18.67 1.06
C ASN A 17 16.50 17.42 1.92
N PHE A 18 15.41 16.70 1.63
CA PHE A 18 15.04 15.50 2.37
C PHE A 18 15.17 14.28 1.43
N PRO A 19 16.28 13.53 1.49
CA PRO A 19 16.45 12.32 0.70
C PRO A 19 15.48 11.24 1.19
N TYR A 20 14.87 10.52 0.26
CA TYR A 20 13.99 9.40 0.57
C TYR A 20 14.05 8.32 -0.51
N LEU A 21 13.73 7.09 -0.11
CA LEU A 21 13.55 5.96 -1.01
C LEU A 21 12.06 5.81 -1.33
N LEU A 22 11.72 5.84 -2.61
CA LEU A 22 10.37 5.55 -3.08
C LEU A 22 10.28 4.05 -3.39
N LYS A 23 9.33 3.35 -2.79
CA LYS A 23 9.06 1.93 -3.09
C LYS A 23 7.63 1.76 -3.58
N ASN A 24 7.48 0.91 -4.59
CA ASN A 24 6.18 0.43 -5.06
C ASN A 24 6.06 -1.03 -4.66
N ILE A 25 5.03 -1.36 -3.89
CA ILE A 25 4.74 -2.70 -3.39
C ILE A 25 3.42 -3.12 -4.02
N MET A 26 3.43 -4.24 -4.74
CA MET A 26 2.25 -4.83 -5.36
C MET A 26 2.00 -6.19 -4.74
N CYS A 27 0.76 -6.45 -4.34
CA CYS A 27 0.34 -7.75 -3.82
C CYS A 27 -0.51 -8.47 -4.86
N PHE A 28 -0.17 -9.74 -5.07
CA PHE A 28 -0.84 -10.63 -6.02
C PHE A 28 -1.53 -11.75 -5.27
N VAL A 29 -2.61 -12.25 -5.85
CA VAL A 29 -3.30 -13.46 -5.42
C VAL A 29 -3.44 -14.38 -6.63
N GLU A 30 -3.12 -15.64 -6.42
CA GLU A 30 -3.29 -16.69 -7.41
C GLU A 30 -4.75 -17.16 -7.37
N CYS A 31 -5.41 -17.11 -8.54
CA CYS A 31 -6.76 -17.63 -8.74
C CYS A 31 -6.73 -19.12 -9.07
N LYS A 32 -7.87 -19.81 -8.95
CA LYS A 32 -7.94 -21.27 -9.25
C LYS A 32 -7.72 -21.61 -10.72
N ASP A 33 -7.85 -20.64 -11.60
CA ASP A 33 -7.51 -20.76 -13.02
C ASP A 33 -6.03 -20.44 -13.29
N GLU A 34 -5.19 -20.47 -12.25
CA GLU A 34 -3.75 -20.24 -12.30
C GLU A 34 -3.37 -18.84 -12.80
N THR A 35 -4.31 -17.89 -12.72
CA THR A 35 -4.07 -16.49 -13.06
C THR A 35 -3.67 -15.67 -11.83
N ASP A 36 -2.66 -14.81 -11.97
CA ASP A 36 -2.26 -13.86 -10.94
C ASP A 36 -3.01 -12.53 -11.10
N VAL A 37 -3.67 -12.09 -10.03
CA VAL A 37 -4.35 -10.81 -10.00
C VAL A 37 -3.70 -9.88 -8.98
N ALA A 38 -3.24 -8.72 -9.44
CA ALA A 38 -2.78 -7.64 -8.58
C ALA A 38 -3.98 -7.01 -7.86
N PHE A 39 -4.05 -7.14 -6.54
CA PHE A 39 -5.24 -6.71 -5.79
C PHE A 39 -5.02 -5.49 -4.90
N LEU A 40 -3.77 -5.22 -4.53
CA LEU A 40 -3.37 -4.10 -3.67
C LEU A 40 -2.06 -3.52 -4.20
N GLY A 41 -2.05 -2.20 -4.37
CA GLY A 41 -0.87 -1.40 -4.65
C GLY A 41 -0.60 -0.43 -3.50
N LEU A 42 0.67 -0.32 -3.13
CA LEU A 42 1.14 0.57 -2.08
C LEU A 42 2.40 1.30 -2.54
N VAL A 43 2.38 2.62 -2.49
CA VAL A 43 3.54 3.48 -2.76
C VAL A 43 3.97 4.14 -1.46
N VAL A 44 5.22 3.92 -1.07
CA VAL A 44 5.77 4.44 0.18
C VAL A 44 7.03 5.28 -0.06
N ALA A 45 7.15 6.35 0.69
CA ALA A 45 8.34 7.18 0.80
C ALA A 45 9.00 6.94 2.16
N GLU A 46 10.15 6.28 2.15
CA GLU A 46 10.95 5.98 3.34
C GLU A 46 12.12 6.98 3.45
N PHE A 47 12.11 7.81 4.50
CA PHE A 47 13.21 8.72 4.84
C PHE A 47 14.12 8.01 5.85
N GLY A 48 15.33 7.68 5.41
CA GLY A 48 16.28 6.92 6.23
C GLY A 48 16.95 7.75 7.32
N SER A 49 18.02 7.19 7.89
CA SER A 49 18.83 7.87 8.90
C SER A 49 19.68 9.01 8.34
N ASP A 50 19.84 9.06 7.02
CA ASP A 50 20.51 10.11 6.25
C ASP A 50 19.61 11.32 5.98
N ALA A 51 18.29 11.17 6.16
CA ALA A 51 17.37 12.29 6.09
C ALA A 51 17.54 13.20 7.32
N PRO A 52 17.58 14.54 7.14
CA PRO A 52 17.67 15.44 8.26
C PRO A 52 16.33 15.53 9.01
N GLU A 53 16.39 15.99 10.26
CA GLU A 53 15.20 16.33 11.02
C GLU A 53 14.34 17.36 10.25
N PRO A 54 13.00 17.23 10.27
CA PRO A 54 12.19 16.33 11.12
C PRO A 54 11.82 14.98 10.49
N ASN A 55 12.33 14.65 9.30
CA ASN A 55 11.89 13.47 8.53
C ASN A 55 12.74 12.22 8.80
N LYS A 56 13.75 12.32 9.65
CA LYS A 56 14.68 11.22 9.92
C LYS A 56 13.94 9.98 10.41
N ASN A 57 14.25 8.82 9.81
CA ASN A 57 13.65 7.53 10.16
C ASN A 57 12.11 7.50 10.09
N LYS A 58 11.50 8.30 9.21
CA LYS A 58 10.04 8.32 8.98
C LYS A 58 9.65 7.66 7.68
N ALA A 59 8.52 6.96 7.69
CA ALA A 59 7.94 6.34 6.50
C ALA A 59 6.54 6.90 6.26
N TYR A 60 6.24 7.25 5.01
CA TYR A 60 4.96 7.81 4.59
C TYR A 60 4.35 6.93 3.52
N ILE A 61 3.05 6.66 3.62
CA ILE A 61 2.28 6.07 2.53
C ILE A 61 1.88 7.20 1.59
N SER A 62 2.49 7.26 0.41
CA SER A 62 2.19 8.25 -0.62
C SER A 62 0.90 7.92 -1.37
N TYR A 63 0.66 6.63 -1.60
CA TYR A 63 -0.55 6.15 -2.27
C TYR A 63 -0.88 4.74 -1.82
N ILE A 64 -2.16 4.43 -1.65
CA ILE A 64 -2.65 3.09 -1.40
C ILE A 64 -3.94 2.92 -2.18
N ASP A 65 -4.04 1.84 -2.94
CA ASP A 65 -5.26 1.50 -3.65
C ASP A 65 -5.45 0.00 -3.73
N SER A 66 -6.71 -0.42 -3.69
CA SER A 66 -7.09 -1.83 -3.73
C SER A 66 -8.28 -2.02 -4.65
N VAL A 67 -8.22 -3.02 -5.50
CA VAL A 67 -9.38 -3.43 -6.31
C VAL A 67 -10.24 -4.40 -5.51
N GLN A 68 -11.55 -4.37 -5.75
CA GLN A 68 -12.47 -5.30 -5.13
C GLN A 68 -12.43 -6.62 -5.88
N LEU A 69 -11.60 -7.55 -5.39
CA LEU A 69 -11.66 -8.95 -5.80
C LEU A 69 -12.60 -9.69 -4.85
N TYR A 70 -13.56 -10.40 -5.43
CA TYR A 70 -14.39 -11.33 -4.69
C TYR A 70 -13.63 -12.65 -4.70
N HIS A 71 -13.40 -13.26 -3.54
CA HIS A 71 -12.57 -14.47 -3.40
C HIS A 71 -13.21 -15.49 -2.48
N LYS A 72 -14.54 -15.54 -2.43
CA LYS A 72 -15.19 -16.71 -1.86
C LYS A 72 -15.14 -17.82 -2.90
N ASP A 73 -14.74 -19.02 -2.49
CA ASP A 73 -14.87 -20.25 -3.28
C ASP A 73 -16.27 -20.44 -3.89
N SER A 74 -17.29 -19.79 -3.28
CA SER A 74 -18.67 -19.75 -3.73
C SER A 74 -19.07 -18.55 -4.59
N CYS A 75 -18.31 -17.43 -4.63
CA CYS A 75 -18.60 -16.29 -5.52
C CYS A 75 -17.91 -16.47 -6.86
N CYS A 76 -16.67 -16.95 -6.81
CA CYS A 76 -15.86 -17.09 -8.00
C CYS A 76 -15.84 -18.56 -8.32
N LEU A 77 -16.53 -18.90 -9.42
CA LEU A 77 -16.16 -19.91 -10.43
C LEU A 77 -17.39 -20.63 -10.99
N ARG A 78 -18.05 -19.96 -11.95
CA ARG A 78 -18.40 -20.62 -13.21
C ARG A 78 -18.12 -19.68 -14.39
N GLY A 79 -16.84 -19.58 -14.74
CA GLY A 79 -16.44 -19.56 -16.15
C GLY A 79 -16.63 -18.28 -16.98
N LYS A 80 -17.02 -17.12 -16.44
CA LYS A 80 -16.82 -15.81 -17.09
C LYS A 80 -17.20 -14.64 -16.17
N GLU A 81 -16.43 -13.57 -16.30
CA GLU A 81 -16.54 -12.24 -15.68
C GLU A 81 -16.30 -12.16 -14.17
N VAL A 82 -15.45 -11.20 -13.81
CA VAL A 82 -15.14 -10.78 -12.44
C VAL A 82 -16.44 -10.59 -11.66
N CYS A 83 -16.62 -11.27 -10.52
CA CYS A 83 -17.76 -11.04 -9.61
C CYS A 83 -17.87 -9.51 -9.41
N SER A 84 -19.03 -8.93 -9.64
CA SER A 84 -19.36 -7.54 -9.29
C SER A 84 -20.15 -7.54 -7.98
N SER A 85 -20.34 -6.37 -7.36
CA SER A 85 -21.17 -6.27 -6.15
C SER A 85 -22.60 -6.75 -6.39
N SER A 86 -23.08 -6.63 -7.64
CA SER A 86 -24.41 -7.06 -8.07
C SER A 86 -24.54 -8.56 -8.36
N THR A 87 -23.44 -9.28 -8.59
CA THR A 87 -23.44 -10.71 -8.94
C THR A 87 -22.89 -11.59 -7.81
N CYS A 88 -22.30 -10.97 -6.78
CA CYS A 88 -21.80 -11.66 -5.62
C CYS A 88 -22.92 -12.15 -4.69
N SER A 89 -22.86 -13.42 -4.28
CA SER A 89 -23.80 -14.01 -3.32
C SER A 89 -23.64 -13.48 -1.88
N ASP A 90 -22.47 -12.92 -1.55
CA ASP A 90 -22.14 -12.39 -0.21
C ASP A 90 -21.10 -11.24 -0.33
N PRO A 91 -21.53 -10.05 -0.81
CA PRO A 91 -20.62 -8.94 -1.08
C PRO A 91 -20.01 -8.35 0.20
N GLU A 92 -20.73 -8.41 1.32
CA GLU A 92 -20.25 -7.95 2.62
C GLU A 92 -19.14 -8.86 3.17
N GLY A 93 -19.33 -10.19 3.09
CA GLY A 93 -18.31 -11.16 3.47
C GLY A 93 -17.02 -10.99 2.69
N CYS A 94 -17.11 -10.88 1.35
CA CYS A 94 -15.96 -10.64 0.49
C CYS A 94 -15.25 -9.31 0.82
N THR A 95 -16.02 -8.26 1.10
CA THR A 95 -15.47 -6.95 1.50
C THR A 95 -14.70 -7.05 2.82
N ARG A 96 -15.22 -7.80 3.79
CA ARG A 96 -14.57 -8.01 5.09
C ARG A 96 -13.26 -8.77 4.96
N GLU A 97 -13.24 -9.85 4.18
CA GLU A 97 -12.02 -10.64 3.91
C GLU A 97 -10.95 -9.77 3.23
N ARG A 98 -11.32 -9.00 2.19
CA ARG A 98 -10.40 -8.04 1.55
C ARG A 98 -9.82 -7.06 2.57
N LYS A 99 -10.67 -6.43 3.38
CA LYS A 99 -10.22 -5.48 4.41
C LYS A 99 -9.23 -6.11 5.38
N GLU A 100 -9.45 -7.36 5.78
CA GLU A 100 -8.54 -8.06 6.69
C GLU A 100 -7.20 -8.38 6.01
N VAL A 101 -7.20 -8.81 4.75
CA VAL A 101 -5.95 -9.05 4.00
C VAL A 101 -5.15 -7.75 3.85
N VAL A 102 -5.80 -6.65 3.43
CA VAL A 102 -5.14 -5.34 3.30
C VAL A 102 -4.59 -4.88 4.65
N ARG A 103 -5.35 -5.04 5.73
CA ARG A 103 -4.90 -4.74 7.09
C ARG A 103 -3.65 -5.54 7.46
N ARG A 104 -3.60 -6.84 7.16
CA ARG A 104 -2.43 -7.69 7.44
C ARG A 104 -1.19 -7.26 6.66
N VAL A 105 -1.34 -6.88 5.39
CA VAL A 105 -0.24 -6.34 4.58
C VAL A 105 0.31 -5.05 5.19
N LEU A 106 -0.57 -4.12 5.60
CA LEU A 106 -0.17 -2.86 6.21
C LEU A 106 0.54 -3.07 7.55
N LEU A 107 0.01 -3.95 8.41
CA LEU A 107 0.66 -4.31 9.67
C LEU A 107 2.03 -4.96 9.44
N GLY A 108 2.15 -5.84 8.43
CA GLY A 108 3.44 -6.42 8.04
C GLY A 108 4.45 -5.38 7.56
N TYR A 109 4.00 -4.38 6.79
CA TYR A 109 4.85 -3.26 6.38
C TYR A 109 5.32 -2.44 7.60
N LEU A 110 4.41 -2.10 8.52
CA LEU A 110 4.73 -1.36 9.75
C LEU A 110 5.75 -2.11 10.62
N ASP A 111 5.58 -3.42 10.78
CA ASP A 111 6.55 -4.27 11.50
C ASP A 111 7.91 -4.29 10.77
N ALA A 112 7.92 -4.38 9.44
CA ALA A 112 9.14 -4.39 8.64
C ALA A 112 9.91 -3.05 8.66
N VAL A 113 9.24 -1.91 8.70
CA VAL A 113 9.92 -0.61 8.88
C VAL A 113 10.42 -0.44 10.31
N LYS A 114 9.63 -0.86 11.32
CA LYS A 114 10.02 -0.79 12.73
C LYS A 114 11.30 -1.60 13.00
N LYS A 115 11.39 -2.82 12.45
CA LYS A 115 12.60 -3.66 12.53
C LYS A 115 13.84 -3.02 11.89
N ARG A 116 13.65 -2.08 10.97
CA ARG A 116 14.73 -1.33 10.31
C ARG A 116 15.06 0.00 11.02
N GLY A 117 14.44 0.28 12.17
CA GLY A 117 14.73 1.48 12.98
C GLY A 117 13.93 2.72 12.58
N PHE A 118 12.83 2.55 11.83
CA PHE A 118 11.88 3.64 11.58
C PHE A 118 10.95 3.84 12.80
N GLU A 119 10.57 5.09 13.07
CA GLU A 119 9.78 5.52 14.24
C GLU A 119 8.39 6.05 13.89
#